data_AF-A0A1H4V0F0-F1
#
_entry.id   AF-A0A1H4V0F0-F1
#
_cell.length_a   1.000
_cell.length_b   1.000
_cell.length_c   1.000
_cell.angle_alpha   90.00
_cell.angle_beta   90.00
_cell.angle_gamma   90.00
#
_symmetry.space_group_name_H-M   'P 1'
#
loop_
_entity.id
_entity.type
_entity.pdbx_description
1 polymer ?
#
loop_
_entity_poly.entity_id
_entity_poly.type
_entity_poly.pdbx_seq_one_letter_code
_entity_poly.pdbx_strand_id
1 'polypeptide(L)'
;MNKALAGVARGLGNLLARAVLTAVPRQGKLQSLQVALLEGEAKEGVELFEPYRLTGVALPGAEGLIAFLGGHRTHGVALVQTDRRYRPVDLQPGEVALFNHEGTRVVLRNGGKVEVLAATEVKVMTTKVILQADVEVIGNTTFTGTVTANGKRIDDAHSHHLPGGGQTLEVV
;
A
#
# COMPACT_ATOMS: atom_id res chain seq x y z
N MET A 1 35.14 -34.05 -13.20
CA MET A 1 34.53 -32.77 -13.64
C MET A 1 35.64 -31.72 -13.82
N ASN A 2 35.80 -31.11 -14.99
CA ASN A 2 36.89 -30.14 -15.26
C ASN A 2 36.81 -28.94 -14.30
N LYS A 3 37.95 -28.45 -13.79
CA LYS A 3 38.04 -27.29 -12.88
C LYS A 3 37.29 -26.05 -13.40
N ALA A 4 37.32 -25.82 -14.71
CA ALA A 4 36.59 -24.74 -15.37
C ALA A 4 35.06 -24.89 -15.24
N LEU A 5 34.53 -26.09 -15.49
CA LEU A 5 33.09 -26.38 -15.32
C LEU A 5 32.66 -26.25 -13.86
N ALA A 6 33.51 -26.66 -12.91
CA ALA A 6 33.24 -26.47 -11.50
C ALA A 6 33.19 -24.98 -11.09
N GLY A 7 34.00 -24.12 -11.72
CA GLY A 7 33.96 -22.67 -11.53
C GLY A 7 32.64 -22.06 -12.03
N VAL A 8 32.23 -22.42 -13.24
CA VAL A 8 30.96 -21.96 -13.84
C VAL A 8 29.77 -22.44 -13.02
N ALA A 9 29.73 -23.71 -12.63
CA ALA A 9 28.64 -24.26 -11.81
C ALA A 9 28.48 -23.53 -10.47
N ARG A 10 29.60 -23.21 -9.80
CA ARG A 10 29.58 -22.39 -8.58
C ARG A 10 29.11 -20.96 -8.84
N GLY A 11 29.60 -20.33 -9.91
CA GLY A 11 29.17 -18.99 -10.28
C GLY A 11 27.66 -18.92 -10.52
N LEU A 12 27.11 -19.89 -11.25
CA LEU A 12 25.67 -20.02 -11.48
C LEU A 12 24.89 -20.21 -10.16
N GLY A 13 25.38 -21.07 -9.26
CA GLY A 13 24.75 -21.31 -7.95
C GLY A 13 24.74 -20.06 -7.04
N ASN A 14 25.61 -19.10 -7.28
CA ASN A 14 25.69 -17.86 -6.50
C ASN A 14 24.81 -16.73 -7.04
N LEU A 15 24.24 -16.84 -8.25
CA LEU A 15 23.59 -15.71 -8.92
C LEU A 15 22.37 -15.19 -8.18
N LEU A 16 21.60 -16.08 -7.55
CA LEU A 16 20.37 -15.72 -6.85
C LEU A 16 20.38 -16.29 -5.45
N ALA A 17 19.91 -15.51 -4.48
CA ALA A 17 19.71 -15.98 -3.12
C ALA A 17 18.43 -15.43 -2.53
N ARG A 18 17.73 -16.27 -1.76
CA ARG A 18 16.71 -15.80 -0.83
C ARG A 18 17.38 -15.14 0.35
N ALA A 19 16.75 -14.09 0.85
CA ALA A 19 17.24 -13.37 2.01
C ALA A 19 16.08 -12.96 2.93
N VAL A 20 16.40 -12.68 4.18
CA VAL A 20 15.50 -12.11 5.17
C VAL A 20 16.01 -10.71 5.50
N LEU A 21 15.16 -9.69 5.41
CA LEU A 21 15.50 -8.32 5.76
C LEU A 21 15.69 -8.21 7.28
N THR A 22 16.84 -7.69 7.69
CA THR A 22 17.15 -7.43 9.09
C THR A 22 16.95 -5.96 9.45
N ALA A 23 17.21 -5.04 8.51
CA ALA A 23 16.98 -3.62 8.68
C ALA A 23 16.92 -2.87 7.34
N VAL A 24 16.40 -1.64 7.38
CA VAL A 24 16.43 -0.67 6.27
C VAL A 24 17.12 0.61 6.77
N PRO A 25 18.47 0.65 6.85
CA PRO A 25 19.21 1.65 7.61
C PRO A 25 19.31 3.03 6.93
N ARG A 26 19.14 3.14 5.60
CA ARG A 26 19.42 4.38 4.87
C ARG A 26 18.47 4.64 3.71
N GLN A 27 17.90 5.85 3.67
CA GLN A 27 17.19 6.39 2.52
C GLN A 27 18.18 7.17 1.63
N GLY A 28 18.84 6.46 0.72
CA GLY A 28 19.43 7.09 -0.46
C GLY A 28 18.35 7.39 -1.50
N LYS A 29 18.74 7.75 -2.74
CA LYS A 29 17.78 7.81 -3.86
C LYS A 29 17.16 6.43 -4.18
N LEU A 30 17.92 5.37 -3.90
CA LEU A 30 17.44 3.99 -3.80
C LEU A 30 17.47 3.58 -2.33
N GLN A 31 16.53 2.71 -1.96
CA GLN A 31 16.53 2.10 -0.63
C GLN A 31 17.70 1.14 -0.50
N SER A 32 18.41 1.20 0.62
CA SER A 32 19.50 0.28 0.96
C SER A 32 19.04 -0.68 2.05
N LEU A 33 19.16 -1.97 1.80
CA LEU A 33 18.74 -3.04 2.70
C LEU A 33 19.93 -3.64 3.48
N GLN A 34 19.66 -4.08 4.70
CA GLN A 34 20.45 -5.10 5.39
C GLN A 34 19.70 -6.41 5.36
N VAL A 35 20.40 -7.48 4.97
CA VAL A 35 19.79 -8.80 4.74
C VAL A 35 20.66 -9.92 5.30
N ALA A 36 20.00 -10.94 5.82
CA ALA A 36 20.60 -12.24 6.12
C ALA A 36 20.29 -13.20 4.95
N LEU A 37 21.33 -13.89 4.45
CA LEU A 37 21.27 -14.78 3.29
C LEU A 37 21.33 -16.25 3.76
N LEU A 38 22.42 -16.96 3.43
CA LEU A 38 22.73 -18.27 3.99
C LEU A 38 23.19 -18.12 5.45
N GLU A 39 23.25 -19.24 6.16
CA GLU A 39 23.70 -19.27 7.54
C GLU A 39 25.07 -18.60 7.70
N GLY A 40 25.16 -17.63 8.61
CA GLY A 40 26.37 -16.85 8.86
C GLY A 40 26.68 -15.76 7.83
N GLU A 41 25.84 -15.57 6.81
CA GLU A 41 26.04 -14.55 5.78
C GLU A 41 25.07 -13.37 5.96
N ALA A 42 25.63 -12.23 6.33
CA ALA A 42 24.91 -10.95 6.36
C ALA A 42 25.48 -10.00 5.30
N LYS A 43 24.61 -9.20 4.69
CA LYS A 43 24.97 -8.15 3.77
C LYS A 43 24.29 -6.84 4.09
N GLU A 44 25.04 -5.78 3.90
CA GLU A 44 24.58 -4.40 4.02
C GLU A 44 24.83 -3.67 2.70
N GLY A 45 24.13 -2.56 2.48
CA GLY A 45 24.29 -1.79 1.25
C GLY A 45 23.67 -2.46 0.02
N VAL A 46 22.76 -3.41 0.22
CA VAL A 46 22.06 -4.08 -0.89
C VAL A 46 20.99 -3.15 -1.42
N GLU A 47 21.17 -2.62 -2.63
CA GLU A 47 20.24 -1.68 -3.22
C GLU A 47 18.97 -2.40 -3.68
N LEU A 48 17.81 -1.88 -3.31
CA LEU A 48 16.52 -2.36 -3.80
C LEU A 48 16.12 -1.60 -5.06
N PHE A 49 15.96 -2.33 -6.15
CA PHE A 49 15.46 -1.78 -7.40
C PHE A 49 13.93 -1.87 -7.38
N GLU A 50 13.28 -0.71 -7.33
CA GLU A 50 11.82 -0.61 -7.25
C GLU A 50 11.21 -0.31 -8.62
N PRO A 51 10.00 -0.81 -8.91
CA PRO A 51 9.26 -0.39 -10.09
C PRO A 51 9.03 1.12 -10.07
N TYR A 52 9.06 1.76 -11.25
CA TYR A 52 8.81 3.19 -11.35
C TYR A 52 7.44 3.55 -10.76
N ARG A 53 7.42 4.57 -9.89
CA ARG A 53 6.23 5.09 -9.16
C ARG A 53 5.61 4.14 -8.12
N LEU A 54 6.24 3.01 -7.80
CA LEU A 54 5.82 2.14 -6.71
C LEU A 54 7.00 1.95 -5.75
N THR A 55 6.82 2.37 -4.50
CA THR A 55 7.84 2.21 -3.46
C THR A 55 7.20 1.75 -2.17
N GLY A 56 7.91 0.95 -1.39
CA GLY A 56 7.45 0.48 -0.08
C GLY A 56 8.64 0.20 0.83
N VAL A 57 8.45 0.33 2.14
CA VAL A 57 9.48 -0.01 3.13
C VAL A 57 8.96 -1.19 3.94
N ALA A 58 9.50 -2.38 3.67
CA ALA A 58 9.10 -3.58 4.39
C ALA A 58 9.66 -3.60 5.82
N LEU A 59 8.92 -4.23 6.73
CA LEU A 59 9.38 -4.42 8.11
C LEU A 59 10.50 -5.49 8.17
N PRO A 60 11.39 -5.42 9.17
CA PRO A 60 12.29 -6.52 9.47
C PRO A 60 11.55 -7.86 9.56
N GLY A 61 12.17 -8.91 9.05
CA GLY A 61 11.58 -10.24 8.88
C GLY A 61 10.88 -10.46 7.53
N ALA A 62 10.73 -9.42 6.70
CA ALA A 62 10.31 -9.57 5.31
C ALA A 62 11.37 -10.34 4.50
N GLU A 63 10.95 -10.96 3.40
CA GLU A 63 11.80 -11.75 2.53
C GLU A 63 12.21 -10.96 1.30
N GLY A 64 13.38 -11.29 0.75
CA GLY A 64 13.86 -10.72 -0.50
C GLY A 64 14.48 -11.77 -1.43
N LEU A 65 14.55 -11.42 -2.72
CA LEU A 65 15.34 -12.13 -3.71
C LEU A 65 16.49 -11.23 -4.15
N ILE A 66 17.72 -11.67 -3.91
CA ILE A 66 18.93 -10.90 -4.18
C ILE A 66 19.66 -11.51 -5.38
N ALA A 67 20.05 -10.65 -6.32
CA ALA A 67 20.89 -11.00 -7.46
C ALA A 67 22.34 -10.59 -7.22
N PHE A 68 23.26 -11.50 -7.49
CA PHE A 68 24.71 -11.29 -7.43
C PHE A 68 25.29 -11.33 -8.84
N LEU A 69 25.45 -10.15 -9.44
CA LEU A 69 25.89 -10.02 -10.82
C LEU A 69 27.29 -10.63 -11.01
N GLY A 70 27.45 -11.49 -12.01
CA GLY A 70 28.71 -12.21 -12.26
C GLY A 70 29.02 -13.35 -11.28
N GLY A 71 28.11 -13.70 -10.37
CA GLY A 71 28.28 -14.82 -9.42
C GLY A 71 29.19 -14.50 -8.23
N HIS A 72 29.57 -13.23 -8.07
CA HIS A 72 30.35 -12.75 -6.92
C HIS A 72 29.42 -12.28 -5.81
N ARG A 73 29.55 -12.85 -4.62
CA ARG A 73 28.71 -12.52 -3.46
C ARG A 73 29.07 -11.20 -2.77
N THR A 74 29.91 -10.38 -3.39
CA THR A 74 30.40 -9.13 -2.79
C THR A 74 29.36 -8.02 -2.85
N HIS A 75 28.74 -7.83 -4.01
CA HIS A 75 27.75 -6.80 -4.29
C HIS A 75 26.46 -7.43 -4.81
N GLY A 76 25.39 -7.27 -4.04
CA GLY A 76 24.07 -7.80 -4.37
C GLY A 76 23.08 -6.67 -4.64
N VAL A 77 22.11 -6.93 -5.50
CA VAL A 77 20.96 -6.06 -5.77
C VAL A 77 19.69 -6.81 -5.40
N ALA A 78 18.83 -6.20 -4.59
CA ALA A 78 17.53 -6.78 -4.30
C ALA A 78 16.58 -6.52 -5.47
N LEU A 79 16.01 -7.61 -6.00
CA LEU A 79 15.07 -7.57 -7.11
C LEU A 79 13.62 -7.35 -6.65
N VAL A 80 13.31 -7.87 -5.46
CA VAL A 80 11.98 -7.75 -4.85
C VAL A 80 12.11 -7.94 -3.35
N GLN A 81 11.20 -7.30 -2.62
CA GLN A 81 10.91 -7.59 -1.22
C GLN A 81 9.44 -7.98 -1.08
N THR A 82 9.15 -8.93 -0.21
CA THR A 82 7.79 -9.41 0.07
C THR A 82 7.66 -9.76 1.54
N ASP A 83 6.50 -9.47 2.12
CA ASP A 83 6.19 -9.88 3.47
C ASP A 83 4.95 -10.76 3.49
N ARG A 84 5.18 -12.08 3.59
CA ARG A 84 4.09 -13.07 3.59
C ARG A 84 3.17 -12.93 4.80
N ARG A 85 3.61 -12.27 5.89
CA ARG A 85 2.79 -12.08 7.11
C ARG A 85 1.55 -11.23 6.84
N TYR A 86 1.64 -10.33 5.86
CA TYR A 86 0.61 -9.34 5.56
C TYR A 86 0.00 -9.50 4.17
N ARG A 87 0.42 -10.52 3.40
CA ARG A 87 -0.10 -10.77 2.06
C ARG A 87 -1.61 -11.09 2.12
N PRO A 88 -2.48 -10.36 1.41
CA PRO A 88 -3.89 -10.73 1.27
C PRO A 88 -4.04 -12.12 0.65
N VAL A 89 -4.86 -12.96 1.27
CA VAL A 89 -5.14 -14.34 0.83
C VAL A 89 -6.58 -14.54 0.36
N ASP A 90 -7.40 -13.50 0.42
CA ASP A 90 -8.82 -13.48 0.02
C ASP A 90 -9.04 -13.00 -1.42
N LEU A 91 -7.98 -12.84 -2.22
CA LEU A 91 -8.08 -12.41 -3.62
C LEU A 91 -8.49 -13.57 -4.53
N GLN A 92 -9.44 -13.30 -5.42
CA GLN A 92 -9.76 -14.22 -6.52
C GLN A 92 -8.81 -14.04 -7.70
N PRO A 93 -8.67 -15.04 -8.59
CA PRO A 93 -7.90 -14.87 -9.83
C PRO A 93 -8.35 -13.63 -10.61
N GLY A 94 -7.38 -12.80 -11.01
CA GLY A 94 -7.61 -11.53 -11.71
C GLY A 94 -7.69 -10.29 -10.82
N GLU A 95 -7.86 -10.45 -9.50
CA GLU A 95 -7.92 -9.33 -8.57
C GLU A 95 -6.51 -8.83 -8.20
N VAL A 96 -6.40 -7.53 -7.94
CA VAL A 96 -5.13 -6.86 -7.61
C VAL A 96 -5.33 -5.98 -6.38
N ALA A 97 -4.36 -5.97 -5.47
CA ALA A 97 -4.42 -5.14 -4.28
C ALA A 97 -3.12 -4.35 -4.04
N LEU A 98 -3.26 -3.11 -3.58
CA LEU A 98 -2.24 -2.37 -2.85
C LEU A 98 -2.59 -2.45 -1.35
N PHE A 99 -1.63 -2.78 -0.49
CA PHE A 99 -1.91 -3.05 0.93
C PHE A 99 -0.72 -2.70 1.83
N ASN A 100 -0.98 -2.51 3.13
CA ASN A 100 0.04 -2.33 4.16
C ASN A 100 -0.07 -3.37 5.29
N HIS A 101 0.87 -3.33 6.24
CA HIS A 101 0.94 -4.26 7.37
C HIS A 101 -0.17 -4.08 8.43
N GLU A 102 -0.90 -2.96 8.38
CA GLU A 102 -1.97 -2.62 9.34
C GLU A 102 -3.35 -3.07 8.84
N GLY A 103 -3.43 -3.73 7.69
CA GLY A 103 -4.70 -4.18 7.09
C GLY A 103 -5.39 -3.12 6.23
N THR A 104 -4.74 -1.99 5.95
CA THR A 104 -5.23 -1.02 4.96
C THR A 104 -4.95 -1.54 3.55
N ARG A 105 -5.95 -1.46 2.66
CA ARG A 105 -5.83 -1.90 1.27
C ARG A 105 -6.77 -1.18 0.31
N VAL A 106 -6.33 -1.11 -0.95
CA VAL A 106 -7.16 -0.78 -2.11
C VAL A 106 -7.15 -2.00 -3.03
N VAL A 107 -8.33 -2.55 -3.31
CA VAL A 107 -8.48 -3.77 -4.12
C VAL A 107 -9.30 -3.50 -5.37
N LEU A 108 -8.75 -3.87 -6.52
CA LEU A 108 -9.47 -3.99 -7.78
C LEU A 108 -10.06 -5.39 -7.85
N ARG A 109 -11.36 -5.47 -7.60
CA ARG A 109 -12.12 -6.72 -7.52
C ARG A 109 -12.71 -7.08 -8.88
N ASN A 110 -13.02 -8.37 -9.07
CA ASN A 110 -13.71 -8.83 -10.25
C ASN A 110 -15.11 -8.17 -10.37
N GLY A 111 -15.58 -8.02 -11.62
CA GLY A 111 -16.84 -7.30 -11.90
C GLY A 111 -16.73 -5.78 -11.84
N GLY A 112 -15.50 -5.23 -11.94
CA GLY A 112 -15.27 -3.79 -12.05
C GLY A 112 -15.45 -3.01 -10.75
N LYS A 113 -15.30 -3.69 -9.60
CA LYS A 113 -15.49 -3.06 -8.28
C LYS A 113 -14.15 -2.59 -7.70
N VAL A 114 -14.18 -1.46 -7.01
CA VAL A 114 -13.04 -0.95 -6.23
C VAL A 114 -13.43 -0.98 -4.76
N GLU A 115 -12.64 -1.67 -3.95
CA GLU A 115 -12.79 -1.75 -2.49
C GLU A 115 -11.67 -0.97 -1.83
N VAL A 116 -12.01 0.03 -1.01
CA VAL A 116 -11.06 0.77 -0.18
C VAL A 116 -11.35 0.44 1.27
N LEU A 117 -10.38 -0.20 1.93
CA LEU A 117 -10.43 -0.52 3.35
C LEU A 117 -9.27 0.20 4.04
N ALA A 118 -9.58 1.07 4.99
CA ALA A 118 -8.59 1.71 5.85
C ALA A 118 -8.75 1.22 7.28
N ALA A 119 -7.64 0.95 7.96
CA ALA A 119 -7.64 0.48 9.33
C ALA A 119 -8.15 1.54 10.33
N THR A 120 -7.97 2.82 10.00
CA THR A 120 -8.25 3.94 10.93
C THR A 120 -9.04 5.06 10.26
N GLU A 121 -8.55 5.61 9.15
CA GLU A 121 -9.11 6.81 8.52
C GLU A 121 -8.93 6.79 6.99
N VAL A 122 -9.95 7.27 6.27
CA VAL A 122 -9.82 7.73 4.87
C VAL A 122 -9.99 9.25 4.85
N LYS A 123 -8.94 9.98 4.46
CA LYS A 123 -8.95 11.44 4.36
C LYS A 123 -8.85 11.90 2.90
N VAL A 124 -9.78 12.74 2.45
CA VAL A 124 -9.80 13.30 1.09
C VAL A 124 -9.58 14.81 1.14
N MET A 125 -8.39 15.27 0.74
CA MET A 125 -8.02 16.70 0.70
C MET A 125 -7.95 17.19 -0.75
N THR A 126 -9.00 17.86 -1.20
CA THR A 126 -9.11 18.41 -2.56
C THR A 126 -10.06 19.61 -2.57
N THR A 127 -10.10 20.36 -3.67
CA THR A 127 -11.00 21.51 -3.84
C THR A 127 -12.44 21.10 -4.12
N LYS A 128 -12.66 19.97 -4.80
CA LYS A 128 -13.99 19.49 -5.17
C LYS A 128 -14.01 17.96 -5.26
N VAL A 129 -15.03 17.36 -4.67
CA VAL A 129 -15.39 15.95 -4.86
C VAL A 129 -16.68 15.91 -5.69
N ILE A 130 -16.71 15.08 -6.73
CA ILE A 130 -17.91 14.87 -7.57
C ILE A 130 -18.25 13.38 -7.49
N LEU A 131 -19.48 13.08 -7.09
CA LEU A 131 -20.02 11.73 -7.03
C LEU A 131 -21.21 11.65 -7.99
N GLN A 132 -21.08 10.86 -9.06
CA GLN A 132 -22.16 10.58 -10.01
C GLN A 132 -22.66 9.15 -9.78
N ALA A 133 -23.23 8.95 -8.60
CA ALA A 133 -23.76 7.67 -8.14
C ALA A 133 -24.74 7.93 -6.98
N ASP A 134 -25.54 6.92 -6.63
CA ASP A 134 -26.23 6.90 -5.35
C ASP A 134 -25.19 6.78 -4.22
N VAL A 135 -25.42 7.50 -3.13
CA VAL A 135 -24.52 7.54 -1.97
C VAL A 135 -25.26 7.05 -0.75
N GLU A 136 -24.81 5.93 -0.19
CA GLU A 136 -25.26 5.41 1.10
C GLU A 136 -24.20 5.72 2.17
N VAL A 137 -24.62 6.33 3.28
CA VAL A 137 -23.75 6.63 4.42
C VAL A 137 -24.31 5.92 5.66
N ILE A 138 -23.54 4.96 6.17
CA ILE A 138 -23.87 4.26 7.42
C ILE A 138 -23.08 4.91 8.55
N GLY A 139 -23.76 5.75 9.33
CA GLY A 139 -23.17 6.54 10.41
C GLY A 139 -23.64 7.99 10.39
N ASN A 140 -22.97 8.85 11.15
CA ASN A 140 -23.30 10.27 11.23
C ASN A 140 -22.53 11.07 10.18
N THR A 141 -23.16 12.13 9.67
CA THR A 141 -22.54 13.13 8.81
C THR A 141 -22.48 14.48 9.52
N THR A 142 -21.38 15.20 9.35
CA THR A 142 -21.24 16.59 9.81
C THR A 142 -20.81 17.46 8.64
N PHE A 143 -21.53 18.56 8.41
CA PHE A 143 -21.22 19.54 7.37
C PHE A 143 -20.97 20.89 8.02
N THR A 144 -19.88 21.57 7.62
CA THR A 144 -19.54 22.92 8.11
C THR A 144 -19.89 24.03 7.12
N GLY A 145 -20.18 23.66 5.88
CA GLY A 145 -20.63 24.55 4.82
C GLY A 145 -22.12 24.43 4.56
N THR A 146 -22.57 25.06 3.46
CA THR A 146 -23.96 24.96 3.02
C THR A 146 -24.28 23.57 2.44
N VAL A 147 -25.40 22.99 2.87
CA VAL A 147 -25.94 21.76 2.30
C VAL A 147 -27.21 22.07 1.52
N THR A 148 -27.25 21.66 0.25
CA THR A 148 -28.44 21.85 -0.60
C THR A 148 -28.89 20.55 -1.24
N ALA A 149 -30.20 20.38 -1.36
CA ALA A 149 -30.85 19.32 -2.13
C ALA A 149 -31.78 19.99 -3.15
N ASN A 150 -31.58 19.72 -4.44
CA ASN A 150 -32.37 20.31 -5.54
C ASN A 150 -32.47 21.85 -5.46
N GLY A 151 -31.37 22.52 -5.08
CA GLY A 151 -31.31 23.97 -4.96
C GLY A 151 -31.99 24.57 -3.71
N LYS A 152 -32.48 23.74 -2.78
CA LYS A 152 -33.01 24.18 -1.48
C LYS A 152 -32.00 23.88 -0.38
N ARG A 153 -31.81 24.82 0.55
CA ARG A 153 -30.98 24.60 1.75
C ARG A 153 -31.66 23.61 2.68
N ILE A 154 -30.88 22.73 3.29
CA ILE A 154 -31.34 21.73 4.27
C ILE A 154 -30.48 21.74 5.55
N ASP A 155 -29.71 22.82 5.74
CA ASP A 155 -28.89 23.07 6.92
C ASP A 155 -29.65 23.88 7.98
N ASP A 156 -28.93 24.38 8.99
CA ASP A 156 -29.45 25.15 10.14
C ASP A 156 -30.27 26.40 9.76
N ALA A 157 -30.04 26.95 8.56
CA ALA A 157 -30.78 28.09 8.04
C ALA A 157 -32.12 27.72 7.37
N HIS A 158 -32.48 26.44 7.28
CA HIS A 158 -33.76 26.00 6.71
C HIS A 158 -34.96 26.40 7.59
N SER A 159 -36.00 26.95 6.98
CA SER A 159 -37.22 27.39 7.69
C SER A 159 -38.49 27.07 6.91
N HIS A 160 -39.59 26.94 7.64
CA HIS A 160 -40.93 26.79 7.08
C HIS A 160 -41.77 28.03 7.38
N HIS A 161 -42.43 28.58 6.35
CA HIS A 161 -43.47 29.60 6.54
C HIS A 161 -44.84 28.92 6.52
N LEU A 162 -45.40 28.67 7.70
CA LEU A 162 -46.73 28.09 7.86
C LEU A 162 -47.75 29.19 8.19
N PRO A 163 -48.89 29.29 7.48
CA PRO A 163 -49.95 30.20 7.87
C PRO A 163 -50.62 29.70 9.16
N GLY A 164 -50.35 30.36 10.30
CA GLY A 164 -51.12 30.23 11.54
C GLY A 164 -50.55 29.37 12.68
N GLY A 165 -49.27 29.01 12.71
CA GLY A 165 -48.70 28.19 13.81
C GLY A 165 -47.21 28.41 14.07
N GLY A 166 -46.82 28.29 15.35
CA GLY A 166 -45.50 28.66 15.89
C GLY A 166 -44.31 28.06 15.13
N GLN A 167 -43.33 28.92 14.89
CA GLN A 167 -42.04 28.55 14.31
C GLN A 167 -41.37 27.55 15.25
N THR A 168 -40.97 26.38 14.75
CA THR A 168 -40.02 25.53 15.47
C THR A 168 -38.72 26.29 15.55
N LEU A 169 -38.51 26.92 16.72
CA LEU A 169 -37.24 27.46 17.16
C LEU A 169 -36.20 26.35 17.08
N GLU A 170 -35.06 26.66 16.46
CA GLU A 170 -33.81 25.88 16.41
C GLU A 170 -33.99 24.36 16.40
N VAL A 171 -33.80 23.76 15.22
CA VAL A 171 -33.42 22.34 15.16
C VAL A 171 -31.99 22.26 15.71
N VAL A 172 -31.86 21.98 17.01
CA VAL A 172 -30.60 21.62 17.66
C VAL A 172 -30.09 20.29 17.11
#